data_AF-A0A2S9FMI3-F1
#
_entry.id   AF-A0A2S9FMI3-F1
#
_cell.length_a   1.000
_cell.length_b   1.000
_cell.length_c   1.000
_cell.angle_alpha   90.00
_cell.angle_beta   90.00
_cell.angle_gamma   90.00
#
_symmetry.space_group_name_H-M   'P 1'
#
loop_
_entity.id
_entity.type
_entity.pdbx_description
1 polymer ?
#
loop_
_entity_poly.entity_id
_entity_poly.type
_entity_poly.pdbx_seq_one_letter_code
_entity_poly.pdbx_strand_id
1 'polypeptide(L)'
;PDGETRRYSEISEQERRDKNWRPAMLWAYDPQAFDGKGRAAIAIGNPDKAANTAVIVPGTSASVRDGWLSDGHNDAMNLYDQSMLADPNDPMAVMSWMGYDTPESFTDPNIANTGLARTGGDALAWDVNSFSVTHEPGVPQHVTV
;
A
#
# COMPACT_ATOMS: atom_id res chain seq x y z
N PRO A 1 1.35 21.67 14.48
CA PRO A 1 1.66 21.98 13.06
C PRO A 1 1.34 23.44 12.76
N ASP A 2 2.39 24.26 12.83
CA ASP A 2 2.65 25.48 12.07
C ASP A 2 1.90 25.53 10.72
N GLY A 3 0.81 26.32 10.68
CA GLY A 3 -0.21 26.36 9.63
C GLY A 3 0.19 26.93 8.26
N GLU A 4 1.38 26.65 7.74
CA GLU A 4 1.71 26.92 6.34
C GLU A 4 1.46 25.68 5.47
N THR A 5 0.48 25.76 4.59
CA THR A 5 0.19 24.70 3.61
C THR A 5 1.23 24.76 2.49
N ARG A 6 2.27 23.92 2.58
CA ARG A 6 3.30 23.74 1.53
C ARG A 6 2.99 22.49 0.70
N ARG A 7 3.34 22.50 -0.59
CA ARG A 7 3.20 21.28 -1.43
C ARG A 7 4.20 20.24 -0.97
N TYR A 8 3.84 18.95 -1.06
CA TYR A 8 4.77 17.86 -0.74
C TYR A 8 6.09 17.96 -1.53
N SER A 9 6.01 18.36 -2.80
CA SER A 9 7.16 18.60 -3.69
C SER A 9 8.10 19.72 -3.25
N GLU A 10 7.64 20.64 -2.39
CA GLU A 10 8.43 21.79 -1.90
C GLU A 10 9.17 21.49 -0.59
N ILE A 11 8.91 20.33 0.01
CA ILE A 11 9.53 19.90 1.27
C ILE A 11 10.77 19.07 0.92
N SER A 12 11.93 19.48 1.42
CA SER A 12 13.19 18.77 1.17
C SER A 12 13.18 17.36 1.77
N GLU A 13 13.97 16.44 1.21
CA GLU A 13 14.12 15.09 1.79
C GLU A 13 14.64 15.13 3.23
N GLN A 14 15.53 16.07 3.54
CA GLN A 14 16.05 16.23 4.90
C GLN A 14 14.94 16.65 5.87
N GLU A 15 14.13 17.65 5.50
CA GLU A 15 13.00 18.08 6.33
C GLU A 15 11.98 16.95 6.53
N ARG A 16 11.74 16.14 5.48
CA ARG A 16 10.87 14.96 5.59
C ARG A 16 11.43 13.95 6.58
N ARG A 17 12.73 13.65 6.51
CA ARG A 17 13.40 12.76 7.46
C ARG A 17 13.32 13.29 8.89
N ASP A 18 13.63 14.57 9.10
CA ASP A 18 13.63 15.20 10.44
C ASP A 18 12.22 15.21 11.08
N LYS A 19 11.18 15.35 10.26
CA LYS A 19 9.77 15.29 10.70
C LYS A 19 9.18 13.87 10.70
N ASN A 20 9.98 12.85 10.36
CA ASN A 20 9.55 11.48 10.14
C ASN A 20 8.36 11.35 9.15
N TRP A 21 8.35 12.19 8.13
CA TRP A 21 7.35 12.17 7.07
C TRP A 21 7.75 11.14 6.01
N ARG A 22 6.88 10.15 5.85
CA ARG A 22 7.05 9.13 4.83
C ARG A 22 6.44 9.61 3.52
N PRO A 23 7.13 9.51 2.37
CA PRO A 23 6.52 9.76 1.08
C PRO A 23 5.36 8.80 0.85
N ALA A 24 4.17 9.35 0.62
CA ALA A 24 2.98 8.55 0.35
C ALA A 24 2.44 8.85 -1.05
N MET A 25 2.06 7.80 -1.77
CA MET A 25 1.46 7.89 -3.10
C MET A 25 0.16 7.09 -3.13
N LEU A 26 -0.90 7.71 -3.63
CA LEU A 26 -2.16 7.02 -3.89
C LEU A 26 -2.06 6.32 -5.24
N TRP A 27 -2.05 4.98 -5.24
CA TRP A 27 -1.90 4.15 -6.43
C TRP A 27 -3.25 3.82 -7.08
N ALA A 28 -4.21 3.41 -6.25
CA ALA A 28 -5.58 3.14 -6.67
C ALA A 28 -6.54 3.65 -5.61
N TYR A 29 -7.69 4.16 -6.03
CA TYR A 29 -8.77 4.55 -5.12
C TYR A 29 -10.12 4.46 -5.82
N ASP A 30 -11.01 3.66 -5.24
CA ASP A 30 -12.42 3.60 -5.61
C ASP A 30 -13.25 3.42 -4.33
N PRO A 31 -13.84 4.49 -3.79
CA PRO A 31 -14.62 4.41 -2.56
C PRO A 31 -15.98 3.72 -2.76
N GLN A 32 -16.44 3.52 -3.99
CA GLN A 32 -17.74 2.91 -4.29
C GLN A 32 -17.63 1.39 -4.52
N ALA A 33 -16.42 0.87 -4.71
CA ALA A 33 -16.18 -0.56 -4.85
C ALA A 33 -16.77 -1.36 -3.68
N PHE A 34 -17.28 -2.55 -3.99
CA PHE A 34 -17.77 -3.54 -3.03
C PHE A 34 -18.83 -2.96 -2.09
N ASP A 35 -19.89 -2.39 -2.67
CA ASP A 35 -21.02 -1.77 -1.94
C ASP A 35 -20.57 -0.70 -0.93
N GLY A 36 -19.51 0.05 -1.27
CA GLY A 36 -18.97 1.12 -0.45
C GLY A 36 -17.98 0.68 0.64
N LYS A 37 -17.52 -0.58 0.64
CA LYS A 37 -16.36 -1.01 1.45
C LYS A 37 -15.05 -0.39 0.93
N GLY A 38 -15.00 -0.11 -0.37
CA GLY A 38 -13.95 0.63 -1.05
C GLY A 38 -12.74 -0.20 -1.47
N ARG A 39 -11.96 0.35 -2.40
CA ARG A 39 -10.65 -0.12 -2.84
C ARG A 39 -9.64 1.01 -2.68
N ALA A 40 -8.48 0.71 -2.13
CA ALA A 40 -7.36 1.63 -2.03
C ALA A 40 -6.04 0.88 -2.09
N ALA A 41 -5.06 1.47 -2.77
CA ALA A 41 -3.68 1.05 -2.72
C ALA A 41 -2.82 2.29 -2.45
N ILE A 42 -2.05 2.29 -1.37
CA ILE A 42 -1.24 3.43 -0.92
C ILE A 42 0.20 2.97 -0.78
N ALA A 43 1.11 3.55 -1.57
CA ALA A 43 2.54 3.29 -1.46
C ALA A 43 3.17 4.24 -0.44
N ILE A 44 4.06 3.70 0.39
CA ILE A 44 5.05 4.45 1.15
C ILE A 44 6.38 4.29 0.41
N GLY A 45 7.02 5.39 0.01
CA GLY A 45 8.12 5.35 -0.97
C GLY A 45 7.64 5.60 -2.40
N ASN A 46 8.54 5.45 -3.36
CA ASN A 46 8.22 5.54 -4.80
C ASN A 46 8.51 4.18 -5.47
N PRO A 47 7.49 3.38 -5.82
CA PRO A 47 7.67 2.07 -6.47
C PRO A 47 8.30 2.18 -7.87
N ASP A 48 8.24 3.35 -8.53
CA ASP A 48 8.89 3.55 -9.82
C ASP A 48 10.43 3.68 -9.67
N LYS A 49 10.93 3.96 -8.48
CA LYS A 49 12.37 4.19 -8.23
C LYS A 49 12.99 3.22 -7.23
N ALA A 50 12.17 2.40 -6.59
CA ALA A 50 12.59 1.49 -5.55
C ALA A 50 13.03 0.15 -6.14
N ALA A 51 14.24 -0.31 -5.80
CA ALA A 51 14.68 -1.62 -6.26
C ALA A 51 13.85 -2.76 -5.66
N ASN A 52 13.32 -2.53 -4.45
CA ASN A 52 12.51 -3.47 -3.71
C ASN A 52 11.15 -2.84 -3.38
N THR A 53 10.08 -3.56 -3.73
CA THR A 53 8.70 -3.19 -3.37
C THR A 53 8.05 -4.32 -2.60
N ALA A 54 7.60 -4.05 -1.37
CA ALA A 54 6.78 -4.99 -0.60
C ALA A 54 5.31 -4.59 -0.71
N VAL A 55 4.40 -5.55 -0.84
CA VAL A 55 2.96 -5.34 -0.84
C VAL A 55 2.37 -6.02 0.36
N ILE A 56 1.70 -5.28 1.23
CA ILE A 56 0.96 -5.84 2.36
C ILE A 56 -0.50 -5.97 1.96
N VAL A 57 -0.98 -7.21 1.99
CA VAL A 57 -2.37 -7.57 1.73
C VAL A 57 -2.99 -8.05 3.04
N PRO A 58 -3.97 -7.34 3.59
CA PRO A 58 -4.65 -7.77 4.80
C PRO A 58 -5.57 -8.96 4.50
N GLY A 59 -5.80 -9.78 5.52
CA GLY A 59 -6.71 -10.92 5.46
C GLY A 59 -8.19 -10.54 5.63
N THR A 60 -8.98 -11.52 6.08
CA THR A 60 -10.44 -11.43 6.30
C THR A 60 -10.85 -10.23 7.16
N SER A 61 -12.06 -9.71 6.92
CA SER A 61 -12.70 -8.61 7.69
C SER A 61 -11.99 -7.26 7.58
N ALA A 62 -11.17 -7.03 6.55
CA ALA A 62 -10.51 -5.77 6.30
C ALA A 62 -11.14 -5.02 5.11
N SER A 63 -11.37 -3.71 5.21
CA SER A 63 -11.78 -2.86 4.09
C SER A 63 -11.13 -1.47 4.15
N VAL A 64 -11.47 -0.59 3.19
CA VAL A 64 -11.04 0.82 3.20
C VAL A 64 -11.89 1.63 4.17
N ARG A 65 -13.20 1.42 4.16
CA ARG A 65 -14.15 2.18 4.99
C ARG A 65 -14.12 1.75 6.46
N ASP A 66 -14.03 0.45 6.70
CA ASP A 66 -14.01 -0.19 8.02
C ASP A 66 -12.85 -1.22 8.09
N GLY A 67 -12.09 -1.31 9.20
CA GLY A 67 -11.01 -2.28 9.35
C GLY A 67 -9.62 -1.74 9.00
N TRP A 68 -8.81 -2.53 8.28
CA TRP A 68 -7.34 -2.36 8.26
C TRP A 68 -6.83 -0.95 7.88
N LEU A 69 -7.44 -0.26 6.91
CA LEU A 69 -7.03 1.09 6.53
C LEU A 69 -7.66 2.21 7.39
N SER A 70 -8.72 1.93 8.15
CA SER A 70 -9.42 2.90 8.99
C SER A 70 -9.09 2.80 10.48
N ASP A 71 -8.62 1.64 10.93
CA ASP A 71 -8.52 1.28 12.36
C ASP A 71 -7.11 1.54 12.94
N GLY A 72 -6.30 2.32 12.23
CA GLY A 72 -4.97 2.74 12.71
C GLY A 72 -3.91 1.64 12.64
N HIS A 73 -4.05 0.67 11.75
CA HIS A 73 -2.97 -0.28 11.48
C HIS A 73 -1.79 0.43 10.84
N ASN A 74 -0.59 0.09 11.32
CA ASN A 74 0.64 0.76 10.94
C ASN A 74 1.63 -0.20 10.27
N ASP A 75 1.17 -1.37 9.80
CA ASP A 75 2.04 -2.45 9.30
C ASP A 75 2.93 -1.99 8.15
N ALA A 76 2.36 -1.25 7.18
CA ALA A 76 3.12 -0.70 6.06
C ALA A 76 4.16 0.34 6.53
N MET A 77 3.80 1.20 7.49
CA MET A 77 4.72 2.18 8.06
C MET A 77 5.86 1.52 8.82
N ASN A 78 5.54 0.50 9.64
CA ASN A 78 6.52 -0.25 10.41
C ASN A 78 7.48 -1.00 9.48
N LEU A 79 6.96 -1.67 8.44
CA LEU A 79 7.78 -2.35 7.46
C LEU A 79 8.70 -1.37 6.73
N TYR A 80 8.17 -0.24 6.25
CA TYR A 80 8.96 0.78 5.60
C TYR A 80 10.10 1.31 6.50
N ASP A 81 9.79 1.62 7.75
CA ASP A 81 10.77 2.13 8.72
C ASP A 81 11.86 1.10 9.01
N GLN A 82 11.48 -0.16 9.26
CA GLN A 82 12.45 -1.23 9.51
C GLN A 82 13.34 -1.50 8.30
N SER A 83 12.78 -1.44 7.09
CA SER A 83 13.55 -1.61 5.87
C SER A 83 14.54 -0.46 5.65
N MET A 84 14.14 0.78 5.92
CA MET A 84 15.06 1.94 5.87
C MET A 84 16.18 1.86 6.91
N LEU A 85 15.94 1.20 8.06
CA LEU A 85 16.99 0.94 9.04
C LEU A 85 17.92 -0.20 8.61
N ALA A 86 17.38 -1.21 7.91
CA ALA A 86 18.14 -2.37 7.44
C ALA A 86 19.03 -2.05 6.23
N ASP A 87 18.54 -1.24 5.28
CA ASP A 87 19.30 -0.78 4.13
C ASP A 87 19.02 0.71 3.82
N PRO A 88 19.73 1.63 4.48
CA PRO A 88 19.50 3.07 4.31
C PRO A 88 19.87 3.62 2.93
N ASN A 89 20.64 2.86 2.13
CA ASN A 89 21.16 3.32 0.85
C ASN A 89 20.35 2.80 -0.35
N ASP A 90 19.48 1.81 -0.14
CA ASP A 90 18.63 1.24 -1.19
C ASP A 90 17.18 1.74 -1.05
N PRO A 91 16.65 2.49 -2.03
CA PRO A 91 15.26 2.93 -2.01
C PRO A 91 14.29 1.74 -1.99
N MET A 92 13.45 1.67 -0.96
CA MET A 92 12.35 0.70 -0.86
C MET A 92 10.99 1.41 -0.99
N ALA A 93 10.00 0.70 -1.54
CA ALA A 93 8.59 1.05 -1.43
C ALA A 93 7.80 -0.04 -0.68
N VAL A 94 6.78 0.37 0.08
CA VAL A 94 5.83 -0.53 0.73
C VAL A 94 4.41 -0.13 0.35
N MET A 95 3.68 -1.02 -0.32
CA MET A 95 2.30 -0.82 -0.73
C MET A 95 1.34 -1.40 0.30
N SER A 96 0.48 -0.56 0.86
CA SER A 96 -0.70 -0.97 1.62
C SER A 96 -1.84 -1.21 0.63
N TRP A 97 -2.24 -2.46 0.42
CA TRP A 97 -3.22 -2.81 -0.63
C TRP A 97 -4.54 -3.35 -0.06
N MET A 98 -5.64 -2.76 -0.48
CA MET A 98 -7.01 -3.19 -0.20
C MET A 98 -7.83 -3.12 -1.48
N GLY A 99 -8.09 -4.25 -2.13
CA GLY A 99 -8.77 -4.23 -3.43
C GLY A 99 -9.72 -5.38 -3.68
N TYR A 100 -10.25 -6.01 -2.63
CA TYR A 100 -11.17 -7.13 -2.78
C TYR A 100 -12.30 -7.09 -1.76
N ASP A 101 -13.42 -7.72 -2.12
CA ASP A 101 -14.57 -7.86 -1.24
C ASP A 101 -14.28 -8.91 -0.17
N THR A 102 -14.02 -8.45 1.06
CA THR A 102 -13.77 -9.33 2.20
C THR A 102 -15.08 -9.81 2.82
N PRO A 103 -15.15 -11.08 3.27
CA PRO A 103 -16.27 -11.57 4.08
C PRO A 103 -16.41 -10.76 5.37
N GLU A 104 -17.64 -10.57 5.85
CA GLU A 104 -17.90 -9.70 7.01
C GLU A 104 -17.43 -10.31 8.34
N SER A 105 -17.26 -11.63 8.44
CA SER A 105 -16.84 -12.33 9.67
C SER A 105 -16.17 -13.67 9.38
N PHE A 106 -15.28 -14.12 10.28
CA PHE A 106 -14.73 -15.48 10.34
C PHE A 106 -15.77 -16.61 10.39
N THR A 107 -17.03 -16.28 10.72
CA THR A 107 -18.17 -17.20 10.75
C THR A 107 -19.05 -17.13 9.51
N ASP A 108 -18.70 -16.31 8.52
CA ASP A 108 -19.44 -16.19 7.27
C ASP A 108 -19.24 -17.47 6.43
N PRO A 109 -20.32 -18.15 5.97
CA PRO A 109 -20.21 -19.31 5.10
C PRO A 109 -19.43 -19.02 3.80
N ASN A 110 -19.29 -17.76 3.38
CA ASN A 110 -18.48 -17.37 2.23
C ASN A 110 -16.96 -17.49 2.46
N ILE A 111 -16.48 -17.61 3.70
CA ILE A 111 -15.05 -17.91 3.96
C ILE A 111 -14.64 -19.29 3.43
N ALA A 112 -15.59 -20.22 3.35
CA ALA A 112 -15.36 -21.53 2.75
C ALA A 112 -15.33 -21.50 1.22
N ASN A 113 -15.59 -20.34 0.58
CA ASN A 113 -15.63 -20.20 -0.86
C ASN A 113 -14.37 -19.50 -1.40
N THR A 114 -13.52 -20.29 -2.06
CA THR A 114 -12.29 -19.83 -2.72
C THR A 114 -12.49 -18.78 -3.82
N GLY A 115 -13.72 -18.55 -4.28
CA GLY A 115 -14.04 -17.59 -5.34
C GLY A 115 -13.61 -16.16 -5.02
N LEU A 116 -13.90 -15.68 -3.79
CA LEU A 116 -13.52 -14.32 -3.38
C LEU A 116 -12.00 -14.15 -3.30
N ALA A 117 -11.29 -15.16 -2.77
CA ALA A 117 -9.84 -15.17 -2.70
C ALA A 117 -9.20 -15.19 -4.11
N ARG A 118 -9.79 -15.90 -5.08
CA ARG A 118 -9.32 -15.91 -6.47
C ARG A 118 -9.52 -14.57 -7.14
N THR A 119 -10.72 -13.99 -7.03
CA THR A 119 -11.00 -12.65 -7.57
C THR A 119 -10.09 -11.59 -6.96
N GLY A 120 -9.86 -11.64 -5.64
CA GLY A 120 -8.92 -10.76 -4.96
C GLY A 120 -7.48 -10.96 -5.42
N GLY A 121 -7.05 -12.21 -5.60
CA GLY A 121 -5.74 -12.56 -6.15
C GLY A 121 -5.54 -12.04 -7.57
N ASP A 122 -6.55 -12.15 -8.43
CA ASP A 122 -6.51 -11.60 -9.79
C ASP A 122 -6.37 -10.08 -9.74
N ALA A 123 -7.20 -9.39 -8.95
CA ALA A 123 -7.14 -7.93 -8.79
C ALA A 123 -5.77 -7.46 -8.28
N LEU A 124 -5.21 -8.16 -7.29
CA LEU A 124 -3.87 -7.89 -6.79
C LEU A 124 -2.80 -8.10 -7.86
N ALA A 125 -2.88 -9.18 -8.63
CA ALA A 125 -1.93 -9.45 -9.70
C ALA A 125 -1.92 -8.34 -10.76
N TRP A 126 -3.08 -7.77 -11.09
CA TRP A 126 -3.17 -6.60 -11.98
C TRP A 126 -2.40 -5.39 -11.42
N ASP A 127 -2.59 -5.07 -10.14
CA ASP A 127 -1.89 -3.95 -9.51
C ASP A 127 -0.38 -4.21 -9.37
N VAL A 128 0.02 -5.41 -8.97
CA VAL A 128 1.45 -5.80 -8.89
C VAL A 128 2.13 -5.72 -10.26
N ASN A 129 1.49 -6.25 -11.31
CA ASN A 129 2.04 -6.20 -12.67
C ASN A 129 2.19 -4.75 -13.17
N SER A 130 1.33 -3.84 -12.70
CA SER A 130 1.37 -2.44 -13.11
C SER A 130 2.60 -1.68 -12.61
N PHE A 131 3.28 -2.13 -11.55
CA PHE A 131 4.52 -1.49 -11.06
C PHE A 131 5.62 -1.46 -12.13
N SER A 132 5.66 -2.41 -13.05
CA SER A 132 6.66 -2.46 -14.11
C SER A 132 6.46 -1.41 -15.21
N VAL A 133 5.26 -0.83 -15.33
CA VAL A 133 4.87 0.02 -16.47
C VAL A 133 5.60 1.36 -16.46
N THR A 134 5.80 1.93 -15.27
CA THR A 134 6.42 3.25 -15.06
C THR A 134 7.77 3.17 -14.35
N HIS A 135 8.29 1.96 -14.12
CA HIS A 135 9.53 1.75 -13.41
C HIS A 135 10.73 2.38 -14.12
N GLU A 136 11.61 3.02 -13.35
CA GLU A 136 12.74 3.77 -13.86
C GLU A 136 13.72 2.84 -14.61
N PRO A 137 14.02 3.11 -15.88
CA PRO A 137 14.92 2.26 -16.65
C PRO A 137 16.30 2.14 -15.99
N GLY A 138 16.75 0.90 -15.78
CA GLY A 138 18.06 0.61 -15.19
C GLY A 138 18.05 0.40 -13.67
N VAL A 139 16.91 0.62 -13.01
CA VAL A 139 16.69 0.18 -11.62
C VAL A 139 16.21 -1.28 -11.63
N PRO A 140 16.83 -2.21 -10.87
CA PRO A 140 16.32 -3.57 -10.71
C PRO A 140 14.92 -3.56 -10.07
N GLN A 141 14.06 -4.53 -10.37
CA GLN A 141 12.73 -4.59 -9.77
C GLN A 141 12.51 -5.94 -9.06
N HIS A 142 12.34 -5.89 -7.74
CA HIS A 142 11.93 -7.04 -6.93
C HIS A 142 10.63 -6.72 -6.19
N VAL A 143 9.63 -7.59 -6.35
CA VAL A 143 8.33 -7.44 -5.68
C VAL A 143 8.09 -8.62 -4.77
N THR A 144 7.70 -8.33 -3.53
CA THR A 144 7.24 -9.34 -2.54
C THR A 144 5.81 -9.02 -2.15
N VAL A 145 4.98 -10.05 -2.02
CA VAL A 145 3.57 -10.00 -1.57
C VAL A 145 3.43 -10.87 -0.34
#